data_AF-A0A1X7LCE8-F1
#
_entry.id   AF-A0A1X7LCE8-F1
#
_cell.length_a   1.000
_cell.length_b   1.000
_cell.length_c   1.000
_cell.angle_alpha   90.00
_cell.angle_beta   90.00
_cell.angle_gamma   90.00
#
_symmetry.space_group_name_H-M   'P 1'
#
loop_
_entity.id
_entity.type
_entity.pdbx_description
1 polymer ?
#
loop_
_entity_poly.entity_id
_entity_poly.type
_entity_poly.pdbx_seq_one_letter_code
_entity_poly.pdbx_strand_id
1 'polypeptide(L)'
;MKTILNFTGFCRLMLLCGTLLQFSCNEDFPNILKEEYNNKEMGSSLNKVLVVVVDGIRGNAMTDIDPENMRKIARNSFYSNSSLGDFRQQIPFTKETGLANIFTGVTSVKHQVTTDLSALNTETYPTLFERLKNGYSGFHGKGYTTNAQVNTHLFKDLDEKEVVSTDEEVLAKTKQAISSGDTEMVVAHLSNIEKVGKSNSFESNDPAYKQAIMTFDAQMLDLITTLEKRPNYKTENWLVVITSSVGGPIAYVDPTDQTVYTDNVRNTFTYFYSPRFTRKYQPRPSTNTLPFVGSGLHLAYGSSGVNATSAQLSDVNKMNFAANQDFTITFFFKQNTLNTDHNYPPILMKRNNTDDGTGWQFIMAGGNIQFGASGINKINTAPVKDAKWHAITVSVNRTANTARLYTDGVLSNQTTAGTTNITNTLPMVWGKKAGNTSNTGDFVVCNLQVYNVAMTDAQVKSYAGIGLVKPDNSPLYNNLLGYWPAYQDNGTRVLRDVTGKAGNMAVVNELKWMSFDEFVPYFRPDINESTFRLVPNQVDIPFFIYQWYGVLPNAKWNLDGMAWTPPYAVLEF
;
A
#
# COMPACT_ATOMS: atom_id res chain seq x y z
N MET A 1 -20.36 82.53 -11.95
CA MET A 1 -20.96 82.45 -10.61
C MET A 1 -21.00 80.97 -10.22
N LYS A 2 -20.21 80.59 -9.21
CA LYS A 2 -20.13 79.29 -8.46
C LYS A 2 -18.66 78.91 -8.23
N THR A 3 -18.05 79.42 -7.18
CA THR A 3 -17.78 78.75 -5.87
C THR A 3 -16.41 78.09 -5.85
N ILE A 4 -15.43 78.80 -5.28
CA ILE A 4 -14.11 78.31 -4.86
C ILE A 4 -14.23 77.92 -3.38
N LEU A 5 -14.15 76.63 -3.04
CA LEU A 5 -14.02 76.06 -1.68
C LEU A 5 -13.71 74.56 -1.86
N ASN A 6 -12.80 73.85 -1.18
CA ASN A 6 -11.79 74.17 -0.17
C ASN A 6 -10.83 72.96 -0.16
N PHE A 7 -9.56 73.13 -0.55
CA PHE A 7 -8.58 72.04 -0.73
C PHE A 7 -7.95 71.54 0.58
N THR A 8 -8.54 71.86 1.74
CA THR A 8 -8.01 71.57 3.08
C THR A 8 -8.78 70.47 3.84
N GLY A 9 -9.84 69.90 3.24
CA GLY A 9 -10.62 68.80 3.83
C GLY A 9 -10.16 67.38 3.45
N PHE A 10 -9.40 67.22 2.37
CA PHE A 10 -9.08 65.88 1.83
C PHE A 10 -7.87 65.22 2.50
N CYS A 11 -6.93 65.99 3.05
CA CYS A 11 -5.76 65.45 3.76
C CYS A 11 -6.02 65.06 5.22
N ARG A 12 -7.17 65.44 5.83
CA ARG A 12 -7.52 65.02 7.20
C ARG A 12 -8.33 63.72 7.25
N LEU A 13 -8.91 63.27 6.14
CA LEU A 13 -9.63 61.99 6.06
C LEU A 13 -8.70 60.81 5.78
N MET A 14 -7.55 61.03 5.11
CA MET A 14 -6.54 59.97 4.91
C MET A 14 -5.64 59.71 6.13
N LEU A 15 -5.51 60.65 7.08
CA LEU A 15 -4.80 60.41 8.34
C LEU A 15 -5.67 59.77 9.44
N LEU A 16 -7.01 59.81 9.32
CA LEU A 16 -7.91 59.20 10.30
C LEU A 16 -8.27 57.73 9.97
N CYS A 17 -8.08 57.28 8.73
CA CYS A 17 -8.23 55.86 8.35
C CYS A 17 -6.95 55.03 8.54
N GLY A 18 -5.80 55.66 8.78
CA GLY A 18 -4.53 54.96 9.03
C GLY A 18 -4.27 54.57 10.49
N THR A 19 -5.07 55.06 11.44
CA THR A 19 -4.88 54.83 12.88
C THR A 19 -5.91 53.89 13.52
N LEU A 20 -6.80 53.27 12.72
CA LEU A 20 -7.80 52.30 13.19
C LEU A 20 -7.45 50.83 12.91
N LEU A 21 -6.21 50.53 12.52
CA LEU A 21 -5.69 49.16 12.30
C LEU A 21 -4.66 48.71 13.36
N GLN A 22 -4.62 49.33 14.54
CA GLN A 22 -3.64 49.03 15.60
C GLN A 22 -4.26 48.66 16.96
N PHE A 23 -5.47 48.10 16.97
CA PHE A 23 -6.00 47.35 18.12
C PHE A 23 -6.65 46.06 17.63
N SER A 24 -5.82 45.14 17.13
CA SER A 24 -6.12 43.72 17.27
C SER A 24 -5.84 43.38 18.73
N CYS A 25 -6.89 43.17 19.53
CA CYS A 25 -6.76 42.50 20.82
C CYS A 25 -6.04 41.17 20.59
N ASN A 26 -4.77 41.10 20.98
CA ASN A 26 -4.06 39.85 21.20
C ASN A 26 -4.46 39.36 22.59
N GLU A 27 -5.75 39.14 22.82
CA GLU A 27 -6.16 38.31 23.93
C GLU A 27 -5.95 36.87 23.48
N ASP A 28 -4.94 36.24 24.06
CA ASP A 28 -4.80 34.80 24.04
C ASP A 28 -6.17 34.22 24.40
N PHE A 29 -6.75 33.42 23.50
CA PHE A 29 -7.91 32.61 23.85
C PHE A 29 -7.58 31.92 25.18
N PRO A 30 -8.30 32.20 26.28
CA PRO A 30 -8.08 31.50 27.53
C PRO A 30 -8.27 30.03 27.20
N ASN A 31 -7.25 29.23 27.49
CA ASN A 31 -7.36 27.79 27.34
C ASN A 31 -8.28 27.29 28.46
N ILE A 32 -9.58 27.43 28.25
CA ILE A 32 -10.65 27.06 29.19
C ILE A 32 -10.63 25.55 29.50
N LEU A 33 -9.88 24.76 28.73
CA LEU A 33 -9.62 23.35 29.01
C LEU A 33 -8.64 23.11 30.18
N LYS A 34 -7.85 24.12 30.58
CA LYS A 34 -6.96 24.03 31.74
C LYS A 34 -7.64 24.37 33.07
N GLU A 35 -8.69 25.19 33.06
CA GLU A 35 -9.31 25.69 34.30
C GLU A 35 -10.50 24.83 34.76
N GLU A 36 -11.21 24.14 33.88
CA GLU A 36 -12.34 23.28 34.30
C GLU A 36 -11.95 21.83 34.65
N TYR A 37 -10.73 21.39 34.30
CA TYR A 37 -10.12 20.24 34.96
C TYR A 37 -9.52 20.68 36.29
N ASN A 38 -10.39 21.03 37.23
CA ASN A 38 -10.06 20.94 38.63
C ASN A 38 -9.32 19.63 38.85
N ASN A 39 -8.12 19.75 39.44
CA ASN A 39 -7.30 18.70 40.00
C ASN A 39 -8.09 17.88 41.03
N LYS A 40 -9.11 17.14 40.61
CA LYS A 40 -9.33 15.83 41.16
C LYS A 40 -8.11 15.06 40.73
N GLU A 41 -7.26 14.76 41.70
CA GLU A 41 -6.41 13.57 41.63
C GLU A 41 -7.30 12.41 41.15
N MET A 42 -7.38 12.19 39.84
CA MET A 42 -7.53 10.84 39.31
C MET A 42 -6.30 10.15 39.87
N GLY A 43 -6.47 9.44 41.00
CA GLY A 43 -5.37 8.76 41.67
C GLY A 43 -4.52 8.10 40.60
N SER A 44 -3.25 8.52 40.50
CA SER A 44 -2.43 8.27 39.32
C SER A 44 -2.39 6.77 39.05
N SER A 45 -3.19 6.29 38.09
CA SER A 45 -3.09 4.91 37.66
C SER A 45 -1.74 4.80 36.98
N LEU A 46 -0.81 4.08 37.58
CA LEU A 46 0.51 3.86 36.99
C LEU A 46 0.30 3.12 35.67
N ASN A 47 0.57 3.80 34.56
CA ASN A 47 0.50 3.19 33.23
C ASN A 47 1.62 2.14 33.16
N LYS A 48 1.24 0.89 32.91
CA LYS A 48 2.15 -0.24 32.81
C LYS A 48 1.99 -0.91 31.44
N VAL A 49 3.09 -1.30 30.82
CA VAL A 49 3.09 -1.96 29.51
C VAL A 49 3.90 -3.25 29.53
N LEU A 50 3.30 -4.34 29.07
CA LEU A 50 4.00 -5.57 28.72
C LEU A 50 4.05 -5.69 27.20
N VAL A 51 5.23 -5.83 26.61
CA VAL A 51 5.39 -6.12 25.17
C VAL A 51 5.97 -7.51 25.01
N VAL A 52 5.22 -8.37 24.33
CA VAL A 52 5.66 -9.71 23.94
C VAL A 52 5.82 -9.73 22.43
N VAL A 53 7.07 -9.87 21.98
CA VAL A 53 7.40 -10.07 20.57
C VAL A 53 7.81 -11.51 20.36
N VAL A 54 7.19 -12.18 19.39
CA VAL A 54 7.50 -13.57 19.03
C VAL A 54 7.95 -13.67 17.57
N ASP A 55 9.09 -14.33 17.34
CA ASP A 55 9.56 -14.57 15.98
C ASP A 55 8.82 -15.75 15.35
N GLY A 56 8.39 -15.60 14.08
CA GLY A 56 8.02 -16.71 13.21
C GLY A 56 6.55 -17.15 13.27
N ILE A 57 5.67 -16.44 13.98
CA ILE A 57 4.22 -16.72 13.93
C ILE A 57 3.56 -15.91 12.81
N ARG A 58 3.06 -16.61 11.79
CA ARG A 58 2.15 -16.04 10.79
C ARG A 58 0.80 -15.71 11.41
N GLY A 59 0.25 -14.54 11.10
CA GLY A 59 -1.10 -14.17 11.56
C GLY A 59 -2.19 -15.11 11.03
N ASN A 60 -2.05 -15.61 9.81
CA ASN A 60 -2.95 -16.63 9.26
C ASN A 60 -2.90 -17.93 10.06
N ALA A 61 -1.71 -18.36 10.52
CA ALA A 61 -1.59 -19.54 11.39
C ALA A 61 -2.30 -19.35 12.74
N MET A 62 -2.26 -18.14 13.32
CA MET A 62 -3.02 -17.82 14.53
C MET A 62 -4.54 -17.95 14.29
N THR A 63 -5.03 -17.58 13.10
CA THR A 63 -6.43 -17.76 12.70
C THR A 63 -6.79 -19.22 12.48
N ASP A 64 -5.96 -19.97 11.75
CA ASP A 64 -6.22 -21.36 11.36
C ASP A 64 -6.18 -22.32 12.57
N ILE A 65 -5.21 -22.12 13.47
CA ILE A 65 -5.03 -22.94 14.67
C ILE A 65 -6.05 -22.56 15.74
N ASP A 66 -6.45 -21.28 15.79
CA ASP A 66 -7.42 -20.70 16.73
C ASP A 66 -7.14 -21.08 18.21
N PRO A 67 -5.94 -20.74 18.76
CA PRO A 67 -5.56 -21.15 20.11
C PRO A 67 -6.54 -20.63 21.18
N GLU A 68 -6.85 -21.47 22.16
CA GLU A 68 -7.91 -21.19 23.13
C GLU A 68 -7.64 -19.92 23.95
N ASN A 69 -6.42 -19.76 24.49
CA ASN A 69 -6.14 -18.64 25.40
C ASN A 69 -5.97 -17.32 24.65
N MET A 70 -5.39 -17.32 23.44
CA MET A 70 -5.38 -16.15 22.56
C MET A 70 -6.80 -15.69 22.20
N ARG A 71 -7.75 -16.62 22.04
CA ARG A 71 -9.18 -16.29 21.87
C ARG A 71 -9.80 -15.66 23.12
N LYS A 72 -9.37 -16.09 24.32
CA LYS A 72 -9.79 -15.44 25.59
C LYS A 72 -9.22 -14.03 25.67
N ILE A 73 -7.94 -13.85 25.40
CA ILE A 73 -7.24 -12.55 25.35
C ILE A 73 -7.93 -11.62 24.34
N ALA A 74 -8.33 -12.14 23.18
CA ALA A 74 -9.04 -11.37 22.16
C ALA A 74 -10.32 -10.67 22.66
N ARG A 75 -10.96 -11.19 23.72
CA ARG A 75 -12.20 -10.60 24.27
C ARG A 75 -12.01 -9.22 24.89
N ASN A 76 -10.79 -8.89 25.28
CA ASN A 76 -10.41 -7.60 25.83
C ASN A 76 -9.25 -7.01 25.02
N SER A 77 -9.29 -7.21 23.69
CA SER A 77 -8.25 -6.72 22.79
C SER A 77 -8.81 -5.94 21.61
N PHE A 78 -8.05 -4.92 21.20
CA PHE A 78 -8.03 -4.49 19.81
C PHE A 78 -6.97 -5.30 19.07
N TYR A 79 -7.36 -6.05 18.03
CA TYR A 79 -6.43 -6.99 17.41
C TYR A 79 -6.69 -7.24 15.93
N SER A 80 -5.64 -7.68 15.22
CA SER A 80 -5.72 -8.23 13.87
C SER A 80 -4.73 -9.37 13.68
N ASN A 81 -5.20 -10.44 13.03
CA ASN A 81 -4.38 -11.54 12.53
C ASN A 81 -3.93 -11.33 11.07
N SER A 82 -4.26 -10.17 10.51
CA SER A 82 -3.88 -9.76 9.16
C SER A 82 -3.00 -8.52 9.22
N SER A 83 -2.27 -8.36 10.32
CA SER A 83 -1.28 -7.31 10.47
C SER A 83 -0.14 -7.55 9.47
N LEU A 84 0.55 -6.48 9.08
CA LEU A 84 1.69 -6.57 8.17
C LEU A 84 2.94 -5.98 8.81
N GLY A 85 4.08 -6.56 8.46
CA GLY A 85 5.37 -5.95 8.77
C GLY A 85 5.69 -4.76 7.87
N ASP A 86 5.39 -4.86 6.58
CA ASP A 86 5.60 -3.80 5.59
C ASP A 86 4.67 -4.07 4.38
N PHE A 87 4.27 -3.04 3.64
CA PHE A 87 3.44 -3.19 2.44
C PHE A 87 4.25 -3.29 1.15
N ARG A 88 5.54 -2.95 1.19
CA ARG A 88 6.43 -2.85 0.02
C ARG A 88 7.02 -4.21 -0.32
N GLN A 89 6.33 -4.95 -1.16
CA GLN A 89 6.74 -6.28 -1.63
C GLN A 89 8.15 -6.28 -2.29
N GLN A 90 8.54 -5.17 -2.91
CA GLN A 90 9.84 -5.01 -3.58
C GLN A 90 11.05 -4.91 -2.62
N ILE A 91 10.84 -4.64 -1.33
CA ILE A 91 11.92 -4.51 -0.35
C ILE A 91 11.94 -5.80 0.49
N PRO A 92 13.00 -6.63 0.42
CA PRO A 92 13.07 -7.87 1.22
C PRO A 92 12.70 -7.63 2.68
N PHE A 93 11.86 -8.50 3.23
CA PHE A 93 11.43 -8.43 4.62
C PHE A 93 12.03 -9.59 5.40
N THR A 94 12.58 -9.26 6.56
CA THR A 94 13.25 -10.19 7.46
C THR A 94 12.72 -9.99 8.87
N LYS A 95 13.04 -10.94 9.75
CA LYS A 95 12.85 -10.79 11.18
C LYS A 95 13.48 -9.49 11.71
N GLU A 96 14.73 -9.21 11.36
CA GLU A 96 15.46 -8.04 11.86
C GLU A 96 14.77 -6.74 11.44
N THR A 97 14.25 -6.68 10.21
CA THR A 97 13.43 -5.57 9.72
C THR A 97 12.17 -5.42 10.56
N GLY A 98 11.42 -6.50 10.78
CA GLY A 98 10.19 -6.42 11.56
C GLY A 98 10.40 -6.08 13.03
N LEU A 99 11.47 -6.58 13.64
CA LEU A 99 11.89 -6.16 14.98
C LEU A 99 12.20 -4.65 15.01
N ALA A 100 12.96 -4.14 14.04
CA ALA A 100 13.26 -2.71 13.95
C ALA A 100 11.99 -1.86 13.76
N ASN A 101 11.02 -2.31 12.96
CA ASN A 101 9.72 -1.67 12.80
C ASN A 101 9.00 -1.50 14.15
N ILE A 102 8.89 -2.60 14.92
CA ILE A 102 8.21 -2.63 16.22
C ILE A 102 8.86 -1.65 17.20
N PHE A 103 10.18 -1.54 17.21
CA PHE A 103 10.89 -0.72 18.20
C PHE A 103 11.19 0.72 17.78
N THR A 104 11.01 1.10 16.52
CA THR A 104 11.26 2.48 16.04
C THR A 104 10.00 3.20 15.54
N GLY A 105 9.01 2.45 15.07
CA GLY A 105 7.76 2.98 14.49
C GLY A 105 7.91 3.49 13.05
N VAL A 106 9.04 3.15 12.41
CA VAL A 106 9.31 3.43 11.00
C VAL A 106 9.69 2.16 10.30
N THR A 107 9.69 2.19 8.97
CA THR A 107 9.99 1.05 8.12
C THR A 107 11.47 1.01 7.67
N SER A 108 11.89 -0.05 6.95
CA SER A 108 13.29 -0.25 6.51
C SER A 108 13.88 0.87 5.66
N VAL A 109 13.07 1.56 4.87
CA VAL A 109 13.49 2.76 4.13
C VAL A 109 14.02 3.86 5.05
N LYS A 110 13.59 3.89 6.32
CA LYS A 110 13.99 4.87 7.32
C LYS A 110 15.02 4.31 8.30
N HIS A 111 14.71 3.19 8.95
CA HIS A 111 15.59 2.60 9.98
C HIS A 111 16.82 1.87 9.42
N GLN A 112 16.91 1.66 8.10
CA GLN A 112 18.03 1.05 7.35
C GLN A 112 18.36 -0.43 7.63
N VAL A 113 17.84 -1.03 8.72
CA VAL A 113 17.95 -2.48 8.95
C VAL A 113 17.37 -3.29 7.79
N THR A 114 18.17 -4.26 7.34
CA THR A 114 17.75 -5.35 6.45
C THR A 114 17.94 -6.68 7.19
N THR A 115 19.12 -7.28 7.19
CA THR A 115 19.42 -8.56 7.87
C THR A 115 20.25 -8.39 9.14
N ASP A 116 20.74 -7.19 9.42
CA ASP A 116 21.64 -6.89 10.54
C ASP A 116 21.11 -5.70 11.36
N LEU A 117 20.91 -5.91 12.66
CA LEU A 117 20.43 -4.90 13.59
C LEU A 117 21.50 -3.84 13.92
N SER A 118 22.77 -4.10 13.63
CA SER A 118 23.84 -3.11 13.81
C SER A 118 23.69 -1.90 12.89
N ALA A 119 22.98 -2.06 11.76
CA ALA A 119 22.69 -1.00 10.79
C ALA A 119 21.54 -0.06 11.22
N LEU A 120 20.98 -0.25 12.41
CA LEU A 120 19.83 0.51 12.88
C LEU A 120 20.17 2.01 13.03
N ASN A 121 19.50 2.85 12.23
CA ASN A 121 19.67 4.31 12.28
C ASN A 121 18.94 4.93 13.49
N THR A 122 19.49 4.70 14.68
CA THR A 122 18.94 5.26 15.93
C THR A 122 19.20 6.75 16.11
N GLU A 123 20.13 7.35 15.37
CA GLU A 123 20.38 8.79 15.40
C GLU A 123 19.19 9.58 14.86
N THR A 124 18.60 9.12 13.75
CA THR A 124 17.42 9.76 13.16
C THR A 124 16.12 9.18 13.71
N TYR A 125 16.09 7.85 13.92
CA TYR A 125 14.91 7.11 14.34
C TYR A 125 15.22 6.34 15.63
N PRO A 126 15.27 7.03 16.78
CA PRO A 126 15.58 6.40 18.07
C PRO A 126 14.54 5.34 18.43
N THR A 127 14.92 4.46 19.35
CA THR A 127 14.01 3.41 19.83
C THR A 127 12.84 4.03 20.59
N LEU A 128 11.76 3.28 20.74
CA LEU A 128 10.61 3.72 21.52
C LEU A 128 10.99 3.98 22.98
N PHE A 129 11.96 3.24 23.51
CA PHE A 129 12.42 3.37 24.88
C PHE A 129 13.12 4.72 25.11
N GLU A 130 13.97 5.16 24.19
CA GLU A 130 14.60 6.49 24.27
C GLU A 130 13.56 7.61 24.26
N ARG A 131 12.53 7.48 23.41
CA ARG A 131 11.42 8.46 23.36
C ARG A 131 10.58 8.44 24.63
N LEU A 132 10.32 7.27 25.21
CA LEU A 132 9.59 7.16 26.49
C LEU A 132 10.41 7.73 27.65
N LYS A 133 11.72 7.48 27.71
CA LYS A 133 12.61 8.09 28.72
C LYS A 133 12.58 9.61 28.69
N ASN A 134 12.54 10.19 27.49
CA ASN A 134 12.48 11.64 27.32
C ASN A 134 11.06 12.21 27.54
N GLY A 135 10.01 11.41 27.32
CA GLY A 135 8.62 11.87 27.32
C GLY A 135 7.81 11.53 28.58
N TYR A 136 8.25 10.57 29.38
CA TYR A 136 7.54 10.08 30.56
C TYR A 136 8.47 10.07 31.78
N SER A 137 8.19 10.96 32.73
CA SER A 137 9.00 11.08 33.96
C SER A 137 8.91 9.81 34.78
N GLY A 138 10.07 9.25 35.14
CA GLY A 138 10.15 8.01 35.93
C GLY A 138 9.91 6.73 35.13
N PHE A 139 10.07 6.77 33.80
CA PHE A 139 10.08 5.54 32.99
C PHE A 139 11.26 4.63 33.39
N HIS A 140 10.96 3.45 33.91
CA HIS A 140 11.91 2.34 34.05
C HIS A 140 11.46 1.16 33.20
N GLY A 141 12.38 0.60 32.41
CA GLY A 141 12.09 -0.50 31.49
C GLY A 141 13.01 -1.70 31.66
N LYS A 142 12.45 -2.91 31.63
CA LYS A 142 13.20 -4.18 31.66
C LYS A 142 12.99 -5.01 30.39
N GLY A 143 14.03 -5.67 29.88
CA GLY A 143 13.96 -6.46 28.65
C GLY A 143 14.71 -7.78 28.71
N TYR A 144 14.09 -8.85 28.23
CA TYR A 144 14.66 -10.21 28.24
C TYR A 144 14.58 -10.84 26.86
N THR A 145 15.69 -11.45 26.41
CA THR A 145 15.77 -12.06 25.09
C THR A 145 16.80 -13.18 25.05
N THR A 146 16.66 -14.10 24.08
CA THR A 146 17.70 -15.07 23.71
C THR A 146 18.68 -14.56 22.64
N ASN A 147 18.49 -13.34 22.11
CA ASN A 147 19.27 -12.80 21.01
C ASN A 147 20.13 -11.58 21.43
N ALA A 148 21.46 -11.74 21.36
CA ALA A 148 22.42 -10.69 21.72
C ALA A 148 22.30 -9.41 20.87
N GLN A 149 21.95 -9.53 19.58
CA GLN A 149 21.76 -8.37 18.69
C GLN A 149 20.53 -7.55 19.08
N VAL A 150 19.45 -8.22 19.48
CA VAL A 150 18.24 -7.56 20.02
C VAL A 150 18.58 -6.80 21.31
N ASN A 151 19.29 -7.45 22.22
CA ASN A 151 19.71 -6.83 23.48
C ASN A 151 20.59 -5.59 23.25
N THR A 152 21.54 -5.70 22.31
CA THR A 152 22.54 -4.65 22.05
C THR A 152 21.96 -3.45 21.31
N HIS A 153 21.12 -3.67 20.29
CA HIS A 153 20.69 -2.61 19.37
C HIS A 153 19.26 -2.12 19.61
N LEU A 154 18.33 -3.02 19.92
CA LEU A 154 16.91 -2.66 20.09
C LEU A 154 16.58 -2.34 21.54
N PHE A 155 17.13 -3.10 22.49
CA PHE A 155 16.95 -2.88 23.93
C PHE A 155 17.99 -1.90 24.50
N LYS A 156 18.79 -1.23 23.65
CA LYS A 156 19.93 -0.40 24.07
C LYS A 156 19.54 0.62 25.15
N ASP A 157 18.33 1.19 25.06
CA ASP A 157 17.84 2.23 25.97
C ASP A 157 16.96 1.70 27.12
N LEU A 158 16.83 0.39 27.32
CA LEU A 158 16.23 -0.19 28.54
C LEU A 158 17.20 -0.09 29.72
N ASP A 159 16.65 0.11 30.92
CA ASP A 159 17.40 0.30 32.16
C ASP A 159 18.02 -1.01 32.65
N GLU A 160 17.27 -2.11 32.56
CA GLU A 160 17.76 -3.47 32.81
C GLU A 160 17.48 -4.34 31.59
N LYS A 161 18.50 -5.04 31.11
CA LYS A 161 18.36 -5.96 29.98
C LYS A 161 19.27 -7.15 30.11
N GLU A 162 18.78 -8.32 29.74
CA GLU A 162 19.53 -9.57 29.89
C GLU A 162 19.38 -10.45 28.65
N VAL A 163 20.48 -11.09 28.26
CA VAL A 163 20.49 -12.18 27.28
C VAL A 163 20.49 -13.50 28.04
N VAL A 164 19.46 -14.30 27.85
CA VAL A 164 19.28 -15.60 28.51
C VAL A 164 19.31 -16.74 27.49
N SER A 165 19.30 -18.00 27.94
CA SER A 165 19.57 -19.13 27.03
C SER A 165 18.32 -19.67 26.34
N THR A 166 17.15 -19.61 26.99
CA THR A 166 15.90 -20.17 26.45
C THR A 166 14.71 -19.22 26.59
N ASP A 167 13.67 -19.46 25.80
CA ASP A 167 12.43 -18.68 25.87
C ASP A 167 11.69 -18.93 27.20
N GLU A 168 11.84 -20.11 27.81
CA GLU A 168 11.33 -20.39 29.16
C GLU A 168 12.01 -19.50 30.21
N GLU A 169 13.32 -19.25 30.07
CA GLU A 169 14.08 -18.35 30.94
C GLU A 169 13.67 -16.89 30.71
N VAL A 170 13.43 -16.47 29.46
CA VAL A 170 12.85 -15.15 29.12
C VAL A 170 11.54 -14.95 29.87
N LEU A 171 10.65 -15.94 29.83
CA LEU A 171 9.35 -15.86 30.50
C LEU A 171 9.47 -15.89 32.03
N ALA A 172 10.37 -16.68 32.59
CA ALA A 172 10.63 -16.70 34.03
C ALA A 172 11.07 -15.31 34.54
N LYS A 173 12.05 -14.68 33.86
CA LYS A 173 12.51 -13.33 34.17
C LYS A 173 11.44 -12.27 33.94
N THR A 174 10.67 -12.40 32.86
CA THR A 174 9.52 -11.52 32.58
C THR A 174 8.51 -11.56 33.71
N LYS A 175 8.13 -12.75 34.18
CA LYS A 175 7.21 -12.92 35.33
C LYS A 175 7.78 -12.37 36.63
N GLN A 176 9.09 -12.52 36.84
CA GLN A 176 9.77 -11.93 38.00
C GLN A 176 9.68 -10.40 37.97
N ALA A 177 9.99 -9.77 36.83
CA ALA A 177 9.88 -8.32 36.63
C ALA A 177 8.44 -7.82 36.74
N ILE A 178 7.47 -8.58 36.21
CA ILE A 178 6.05 -8.29 36.40
C ILE A 178 5.70 -8.35 37.88
N SER A 179 6.24 -9.29 38.65
CA SER A 179 5.87 -9.47 40.06
C SER A 179 6.53 -8.42 40.97
N SER A 180 7.76 -7.98 40.69
CA SER A 180 8.45 -6.95 41.49
C SER A 180 7.74 -5.60 41.45
N GLY A 181 7.17 -5.22 40.31
CA GLY A 181 6.35 -4.01 40.17
C GLY A 181 7.12 -2.69 40.12
N ASP A 182 8.44 -2.75 40.10
CA ASP A 182 9.40 -1.64 40.08
C ASP A 182 9.69 -1.11 38.66
N THR A 183 8.85 -1.47 37.68
CA THR A 183 9.08 -1.15 36.27
C THR A 183 7.80 -0.76 35.56
N GLU A 184 7.88 0.22 34.67
CA GLU A 184 6.77 0.78 33.92
C GLU A 184 6.55 -0.06 32.65
N MET A 185 7.61 -0.63 32.12
CA MET A 185 7.57 -1.47 30.93
C MET A 185 8.37 -2.77 31.12
N VAL A 186 7.83 -3.88 30.63
CA VAL A 186 8.56 -5.15 30.51
C VAL A 186 8.48 -5.63 29.06
N VAL A 187 9.60 -6.07 28.51
CA VAL A 187 9.69 -6.58 27.14
C VAL A 187 10.22 -8.00 27.13
N ALA A 188 9.46 -8.91 26.51
CA ALA A 188 9.85 -10.30 26.30
C ALA A 188 10.01 -10.54 24.79
N HIS A 189 11.17 -11.05 24.39
CA HIS A 189 11.42 -11.46 23.00
C HIS A 189 11.67 -12.97 22.92
N LEU A 190 10.75 -13.68 22.26
CA LEU A 190 10.71 -15.14 22.10
C LEU A 190 11.09 -15.53 20.67
N SER A 191 12.04 -16.45 20.50
CA SER A 191 12.58 -16.81 19.17
C SER A 191 12.39 -18.28 18.78
N ASN A 192 11.91 -19.12 19.69
CA ASN A 192 11.87 -20.58 19.48
C ASN A 192 10.91 -20.99 18.36
N ILE A 193 9.79 -20.29 18.19
CA ILE A 193 8.78 -20.64 17.18
C ILE A 193 9.37 -20.50 15.76
N GLU A 194 10.15 -19.44 15.50
CA GLU A 194 10.87 -19.28 14.23
C GLU A 194 11.87 -20.43 13.99
N LYS A 195 12.60 -20.87 15.02
CA LYS A 195 13.53 -22.00 14.92
C LYS A 195 12.79 -23.30 14.56
N VAL A 196 11.63 -23.53 15.16
CA VAL A 196 10.77 -24.69 14.85
C VAL A 196 10.25 -24.61 13.41
N GLY A 197 9.73 -23.45 12.98
CA GLY A 197 9.24 -23.25 11.62
C GLY A 197 10.33 -23.42 10.56
N LYS A 198 11.54 -22.90 10.81
CA LYS A 198 12.71 -23.10 9.92
C LYS A 198 13.19 -24.55 9.85
N SER A 199 13.10 -25.28 10.96
CA SER A 199 13.51 -26.69 11.02
C SER A 199 12.47 -27.64 10.44
N ASN A 200 11.22 -27.19 10.31
CA ASN A 200 10.10 -27.97 9.80
C ASN A 200 9.38 -27.19 8.70
N SER A 201 8.25 -26.58 9.01
CA SER A 201 7.43 -25.79 8.11
C SER A 201 6.68 -24.71 8.88
N PHE A 202 6.32 -23.61 8.22
CA PHE A 202 5.43 -22.59 8.79
C PHE A 202 3.96 -22.84 8.46
N GLU A 203 3.62 -23.95 7.80
CA GLU A 203 2.24 -24.34 7.49
C GLU A 203 1.40 -24.55 8.76
N SER A 204 0.17 -24.06 8.77
CA SER A 204 -0.69 -24.08 9.98
C SER A 204 -1.03 -25.49 10.46
N ASN A 205 -0.93 -26.49 9.56
CA ASN A 205 -1.19 -27.89 9.83
C ASN A 205 0.08 -28.72 10.12
N ASP A 206 1.27 -28.12 10.08
CA ASP A 206 2.50 -28.80 10.49
C ASP A 206 2.44 -29.11 12.00
N PRO A 207 2.62 -30.37 12.43
CA PRO A 207 2.46 -30.74 13.84
C PRO A 207 3.44 -30.03 14.78
N ALA A 208 4.70 -29.83 14.38
CA ALA A 208 5.72 -29.23 15.23
C ALA A 208 5.49 -27.73 15.41
N TYR A 209 5.20 -27.03 14.31
CA TYR A 209 4.89 -25.60 14.32
C TYR A 209 3.56 -25.31 15.03
N LYS A 210 2.52 -26.12 14.80
CA LYS A 210 1.26 -26.03 15.56
C LYS A 210 1.48 -26.22 17.06
N GLN A 211 2.26 -27.23 17.46
CA GLN A 211 2.56 -27.46 18.87
C GLN A 211 3.35 -26.29 19.48
N ALA A 212 4.29 -25.69 18.74
CA ALA A 212 5.02 -24.51 19.21
C ALA A 212 4.08 -23.30 19.45
N ILE A 213 3.09 -23.10 18.57
CA ILE A 213 2.04 -22.07 18.76
C ILE A 213 1.14 -22.39 19.97
N MET A 214 0.78 -23.66 20.19
CA MET A 214 0.02 -24.06 21.37
C MET A 214 0.81 -23.88 22.69
N THR A 215 2.13 -24.08 22.65
CA THR A 215 3.01 -23.75 23.79
C THR A 215 3.02 -22.24 24.04
N PHE A 216 3.15 -21.42 22.99
CA PHE A 216 3.05 -19.96 23.08
C PHE A 216 1.69 -19.51 23.67
N ASP A 217 0.59 -20.13 23.25
CA ASP A 217 -0.76 -19.86 23.79
C ASP A 217 -0.83 -20.06 25.32
N ALA A 218 -0.28 -21.17 25.82
CA ALA A 218 -0.20 -21.44 27.26
C ALA A 218 0.72 -20.43 28.00
N GLN A 219 1.82 -20.02 27.36
CA GLN A 219 2.73 -19.01 27.91
C GLN A 219 2.06 -17.63 28.02
N MET A 220 1.21 -17.25 27.04
CA MET A 220 0.46 -16.00 27.11
C MET A 220 -0.57 -16.01 28.24
N LEU A 221 -1.26 -17.14 28.47
CA LEU A 221 -2.13 -17.30 29.63
C LEU A 221 -1.37 -17.10 30.95
N ASP A 222 -0.17 -17.68 31.09
CA ASP A 222 0.64 -17.58 32.30
C ASP A 222 1.11 -16.14 32.56
N LEU A 223 1.48 -15.38 31.52
CA LEU A 223 1.82 -13.97 31.65
C LEU A 223 0.62 -13.12 32.10
N ILE A 224 -0.55 -13.29 31.47
CA ILE A 224 -1.78 -12.58 31.86
C ILE A 224 -2.17 -12.93 33.31
N THR A 225 -2.13 -14.21 33.67
CA THR A 225 -2.41 -14.67 35.04
C THR A 225 -1.42 -14.08 36.06
N THR A 226 -0.16 -13.89 35.67
CA THR A 226 0.86 -13.26 36.52
C THR A 226 0.54 -11.79 36.77
N LEU A 227 0.08 -11.06 35.74
CA LEU A 227 -0.39 -9.68 35.88
C LEU A 227 -1.58 -9.59 36.85
N GLU A 228 -2.58 -10.44 36.67
CA GLU A 228 -3.81 -10.46 37.48
C GLU A 228 -3.55 -10.75 38.97
N LYS A 229 -2.47 -11.47 39.29
CA LYS A 229 -2.06 -11.78 40.67
C LYS A 229 -1.34 -10.65 41.38
N ARG A 230 -0.99 -9.55 40.69
CA ARG A 230 -0.30 -8.42 41.32
C ARG A 230 -1.22 -7.76 42.37
N PRO A 231 -0.70 -7.40 43.56
CA PRO A 231 -1.49 -6.74 44.60
C PRO A 231 -2.18 -5.46 44.14
N ASN A 232 -1.53 -4.69 43.25
CA ASN A 232 -2.01 -3.41 42.73
C ASN A 232 -2.65 -3.52 41.34
N TYR A 233 -2.91 -4.73 40.82
CA TYR A 233 -3.41 -4.91 39.44
C TYR A 233 -4.65 -4.07 39.14
N LYS A 234 -5.57 -3.92 40.11
CA LYS A 234 -6.82 -3.14 39.94
C LYS A 234 -6.61 -1.63 39.81
N THR A 235 -5.51 -1.10 40.34
CA THR A 235 -5.18 0.35 40.28
C THR A 235 -4.16 0.66 39.19
N GLU A 236 -3.47 -0.36 38.67
CA GLU A 236 -2.57 -0.24 37.54
C GLU A 236 -3.32 -0.21 36.20
N ASN A 237 -2.86 0.63 35.28
CA ASN A 237 -3.43 0.72 33.95
C ASN A 237 -2.57 -0.08 32.97
N TRP A 238 -2.88 -1.38 32.83
CA TRP A 238 -2.11 -2.32 32.01
C TRP A 238 -2.54 -2.31 30.54
N LEU A 239 -1.53 -2.21 29.67
CA LEU A 239 -1.57 -2.57 28.25
C LEU A 239 -0.63 -3.75 28.02
N VAL A 240 -1.10 -4.78 27.33
CA VAL A 240 -0.28 -5.90 26.87
C VAL A 240 -0.29 -5.90 25.35
N VAL A 241 0.88 -5.71 24.74
CA VAL A 241 1.07 -5.81 23.29
C VAL A 241 1.63 -7.19 22.97
N ILE A 242 0.94 -7.97 22.15
CA ILE A 242 1.40 -9.28 21.69
C ILE A 242 1.48 -9.26 20.17
N THR A 243 2.66 -9.46 19.62
CA THR A 243 2.87 -9.35 18.17
C THR A 243 3.94 -10.31 17.67
N SER A 244 3.89 -10.64 16.37
CA SER A 244 5.03 -11.27 15.70
C SER A 244 5.95 -10.26 15.01
N SER A 245 7.26 -10.56 15.00
CA SER A 245 8.27 -9.81 14.25
C SER A 245 8.29 -10.18 12.77
N VAL A 246 7.98 -11.42 12.45
CA VAL A 246 7.92 -11.96 11.10
C VAL A 246 6.98 -13.17 11.08
N GLY A 247 6.38 -13.43 9.93
CA GLY A 247 5.75 -14.72 9.65
C GLY A 247 6.79 -15.75 9.17
N GLY A 248 6.43 -16.50 8.14
CA GLY A 248 7.33 -17.45 7.49
C GLY A 248 6.79 -17.92 6.15
N PRO A 249 7.63 -18.45 5.25
CA PRO A 249 7.16 -18.91 3.93
C PRO A 249 6.31 -20.18 4.06
N ILE A 250 5.33 -20.33 3.18
CA ILE A 250 4.54 -21.55 2.99
C ILE A 250 4.60 -22.00 1.53
N ALA A 251 4.24 -23.26 1.26
CA ALA A 251 4.39 -23.83 -0.08
C ALA A 251 3.33 -23.31 -1.05
N TYR A 252 2.09 -23.14 -0.59
CA TYR A 252 0.98 -22.65 -1.39
C TYR A 252 0.67 -21.19 -1.06
N VAL A 253 0.80 -20.32 -2.06
CA VAL A 253 0.33 -18.94 -2.00
C VAL A 253 -0.85 -18.83 -2.95
N ASP A 254 -1.98 -18.29 -2.47
CA ASP A 254 -3.18 -18.12 -3.28
C ASP A 254 -2.86 -17.26 -4.53
N PRO A 255 -2.88 -17.84 -5.74
CA PRO A 255 -2.49 -17.11 -6.95
C PRO A 255 -3.55 -16.08 -7.37
N THR A 256 -4.77 -16.16 -6.81
CA THR A 256 -5.87 -15.25 -7.11
C THR A 256 -5.75 -13.93 -6.35
N ASP A 257 -5.02 -13.92 -5.24
CA ASP A 257 -4.82 -12.78 -4.37
C ASP A 257 -3.37 -12.32 -4.45
N GLN A 258 -3.11 -11.36 -5.33
CA GLN A 258 -1.76 -10.87 -5.64
C GLN A 258 -1.37 -9.66 -4.79
N THR A 259 -1.95 -9.57 -3.59
CA THR A 259 -1.71 -8.47 -2.67
C THR A 259 -0.64 -8.84 -1.64
N VAL A 260 -0.09 -7.84 -0.94
CA VAL A 260 0.94 -8.09 0.08
C VAL A 260 0.45 -9.00 1.23
N TYR A 261 -0.85 -9.15 1.40
CA TYR A 261 -1.43 -10.05 2.40
C TYR A 261 -1.25 -11.54 2.06
N THR A 262 -0.83 -11.89 0.84
CA THR A 262 -0.40 -13.26 0.50
C THR A 262 1.09 -13.49 0.69
N ASP A 263 1.87 -12.43 0.98
CA ASP A 263 3.24 -12.56 1.46
C ASP A 263 3.23 -13.06 2.92
N ASN A 264 3.37 -14.37 3.06
CA ASN A 264 3.33 -15.05 4.35
C ASN A 264 4.52 -14.71 5.27
N VAL A 265 5.61 -14.15 4.72
CA VAL A 265 6.75 -13.69 5.53
C VAL A 265 6.39 -12.36 6.22
N ARG A 266 5.62 -11.50 5.55
CA ARG A 266 5.14 -10.22 6.11
C ARG A 266 3.86 -10.33 6.92
N ASN A 267 3.11 -11.42 6.76
CA ASN A 267 1.89 -11.64 7.50
C ASN A 267 2.18 -11.87 8.99
N THR A 268 1.82 -10.89 9.80
CA THR A 268 1.98 -10.92 11.25
C THR A 268 0.63 -10.83 11.96
N PHE A 269 0.65 -10.93 13.28
CA PHE A 269 -0.51 -10.62 14.12
C PHE A 269 -0.13 -9.55 15.14
N THR A 270 -1.10 -8.76 15.60
CA THR A 270 -0.91 -7.76 16.64
C THR A 270 -2.15 -7.66 17.50
N TYR A 271 -1.98 -7.78 18.82
CA TYR A 271 -3.02 -7.65 19.84
C TYR A 271 -2.60 -6.56 20.81
N PHE A 272 -3.50 -5.59 21.02
CA PHE A 272 -3.45 -4.64 22.11
C PHE A 272 -4.50 -5.06 23.13
N TYR A 273 -4.08 -5.76 24.18
CA TYR A 273 -4.93 -6.23 25.27
C TYR A 273 -4.91 -5.26 26.44
N SER A 274 -6.07 -5.03 27.05
CA SER A 274 -6.18 -4.38 28.36
C SER A 274 -7.44 -4.90 29.05
N PRO A 275 -7.44 -5.14 30.38
CA PRO A 275 -8.65 -5.50 31.10
C PRO A 275 -9.79 -4.46 30.94
N ARG A 276 -9.47 -3.24 30.52
CA ARG A 276 -10.42 -2.14 30.29
C ARG A 276 -11.01 -2.11 28.89
N PHE A 277 -10.56 -2.98 27.99
CA PHE A 277 -11.04 -3.03 26.61
C PHE A 277 -12.20 -4.00 26.44
N THR A 278 -12.99 -3.76 25.41
CA THR A 278 -13.90 -4.71 24.78
C THR A 278 -13.26 -5.30 23.53
N ARG A 279 -13.84 -6.38 23.01
CA ARG A 279 -13.35 -7.01 21.78
C ARG A 279 -13.54 -6.07 20.58
N LYS A 280 -12.45 -5.72 19.90
CA LYS A 280 -12.47 -5.08 18.59
C LYS A 280 -11.54 -5.82 17.64
N TYR A 281 -12.13 -6.60 16.73
CA TYR A 281 -11.38 -7.28 15.67
C TYR A 281 -11.29 -6.37 14.44
N GLN A 282 -10.06 -6.13 13.95
CA GLN A 282 -9.83 -5.45 12.69
C GLN A 282 -9.55 -6.50 11.60
N PRO A 283 -10.53 -6.82 10.74
CA PRO A 283 -10.32 -7.81 9.69
C PRO A 283 -9.39 -7.26 8.62
N ARG A 284 -8.79 -8.18 7.86
CA ARG A 284 -8.15 -7.87 6.59
C ARG A 284 -9.09 -7.05 5.68
N PRO A 285 -8.61 -6.00 5.01
CA PRO A 285 -9.38 -5.30 4.00
C PRO A 285 -9.70 -6.25 2.83
N SER A 286 -10.92 -6.15 2.31
CA SER A 286 -11.29 -6.91 1.11
C SER A 286 -10.46 -6.40 -0.08
N THR A 287 -9.62 -7.29 -0.62
CA THR A 287 -8.81 -7.01 -1.81
C THR A 287 -9.62 -7.11 -3.10
N ASN A 288 -10.78 -7.79 -3.04
CA ASN A 288 -11.77 -7.87 -4.11
C ASN A 288 -12.69 -6.65 -4.20
N THR A 289 -12.47 -5.62 -3.39
CA THR A 289 -13.24 -4.36 -3.43
C THR A 289 -12.31 -3.14 -3.45
N LEU A 290 -11.01 -3.34 -3.66
CA LEU A 290 -10.10 -2.21 -3.81
C LEU A 290 -10.47 -1.47 -5.10
N PRO A 291 -10.78 -0.17 -5.03
CA PRO A 291 -11.07 0.59 -6.22
C PRO A 291 -9.81 0.72 -7.08
N PHE A 292 -10.00 0.66 -8.40
CA PHE A 292 -9.02 1.14 -9.35
C PHE A 292 -9.07 2.67 -9.34
N VAL A 293 -8.04 3.27 -8.75
CA VAL A 293 -7.93 4.73 -8.57
C VAL A 293 -6.79 5.26 -9.40
N GLY A 294 -7.01 6.37 -10.09
CA GLY A 294 -5.97 7.00 -10.88
C GLY A 294 -6.47 8.12 -11.78
N SER A 295 -5.68 8.41 -12.80
CA SER A 295 -6.05 9.32 -13.88
C SER A 295 -5.58 8.77 -15.21
N GLY A 296 -6.34 9.05 -16.26
CA GLY A 296 -6.08 8.58 -17.62
C GLY A 296 -6.24 9.70 -18.64
N LEU A 297 -5.65 9.50 -19.81
CA LEU A 297 -5.76 10.43 -20.92
C LEU A 297 -7.19 10.36 -21.46
N HIS A 298 -7.85 11.52 -21.57
CA HIS A 298 -9.23 11.61 -22.06
C HIS A 298 -9.24 11.91 -23.55
N LEU A 299 -9.47 10.88 -24.35
CA LEU A 299 -9.61 10.95 -25.80
C LEU A 299 -11.03 11.39 -26.16
N ALA A 300 -11.27 12.70 -26.14
CA ALA A 300 -12.56 13.29 -26.48
C ALA A 300 -12.62 13.67 -27.97
N TYR A 301 -13.37 12.90 -28.75
CA TYR A 301 -13.65 13.17 -30.16
C TYR A 301 -14.99 13.92 -30.28
N GLY A 302 -14.95 15.17 -30.76
CA GLY A 302 -16.14 16.03 -30.90
C GLY A 302 -16.17 16.84 -32.21
N SER A 303 -16.94 17.93 -32.24
CA SER A 303 -17.10 18.84 -33.39
C SER A 303 -15.79 19.44 -33.90
N SER A 304 -14.78 19.57 -33.04
CA SER A 304 -13.41 19.99 -33.37
C SER A 304 -12.50 18.82 -33.73
N GLY A 305 -13.04 17.70 -34.21
CA GLY A 305 -12.42 16.38 -34.24
C GLY A 305 -11.01 16.29 -34.85
N VAL A 306 -10.45 17.33 -35.46
CA VAL A 306 -9.04 17.45 -35.85
C VAL A 306 -8.08 17.62 -34.64
N ASN A 307 -8.56 18.11 -33.48
CA ASN A 307 -7.75 18.47 -32.31
C ASN A 307 -8.01 17.59 -31.06
N ALA A 308 -8.54 16.38 -31.21
CA ALA A 308 -8.74 15.48 -30.06
C ALA A 308 -7.43 15.22 -29.31
N THR A 309 -7.48 15.23 -27.97
CA THR A 309 -6.36 14.90 -27.10
C THR A 309 -5.73 13.58 -27.54
N SER A 310 -4.42 13.57 -27.76
CA SER A 310 -3.68 12.38 -28.17
C SER A 310 -2.28 12.41 -27.58
N ALA A 311 -1.61 11.26 -27.48
CA ALA A 311 -0.20 11.19 -27.08
C ALA A 311 0.64 10.56 -28.19
N GLN A 312 1.81 11.12 -28.45
CA GLN A 312 2.69 10.70 -29.53
C GLN A 312 4.08 10.29 -29.01
N LEU A 313 4.51 9.07 -29.37
CA LEU A 313 5.90 8.65 -29.24
C LEU A 313 6.66 9.07 -30.50
N SER A 314 7.57 10.04 -30.36
CA SER A 314 8.24 10.67 -31.51
C SER A 314 9.37 9.82 -32.11
N ASP A 315 9.97 8.89 -31.35
CA ASP A 315 10.97 7.98 -31.90
C ASP A 315 10.30 6.94 -32.80
N VAL A 316 10.39 7.18 -34.11
CA VAL A 316 9.76 6.36 -35.15
C VAL A 316 10.34 4.94 -35.25
N ASN A 317 11.52 4.69 -34.69
CA ASN A 317 12.16 3.38 -34.72
C ASN A 317 11.58 2.43 -33.66
N LYS A 318 10.89 2.96 -32.64
CA LYS A 318 10.28 2.18 -31.55
C LYS A 318 8.91 1.62 -31.94
N MET A 319 8.51 0.56 -31.24
CA MET A 319 7.20 -0.12 -31.38
C MET A 319 6.95 -0.69 -32.78
N ASN A 320 8.04 -0.98 -33.51
CA ASN A 320 8.05 -1.75 -34.74
C ASN A 320 8.16 -3.25 -34.44
N PHE A 321 7.50 -4.06 -35.25
CA PHE A 321 7.58 -5.52 -35.17
C PHE A 321 7.85 -6.11 -36.55
N ALA A 322 8.96 -6.82 -36.69
CA ALA A 322 9.35 -7.51 -37.90
C ALA A 322 8.52 -8.80 -38.11
N ALA A 323 8.72 -9.44 -39.27
CA ALA A 323 8.01 -10.65 -39.70
C ALA A 323 8.13 -11.84 -38.71
N ASN A 324 9.20 -11.88 -37.92
CA ASN A 324 9.56 -12.97 -37.01
C ASN A 324 9.53 -12.56 -35.53
N GLN A 325 8.96 -11.40 -35.20
CA GLN A 325 8.93 -10.91 -33.83
C GLN A 325 7.56 -11.14 -33.20
N ASP A 326 7.58 -11.82 -32.06
CA ASP A 326 6.44 -11.96 -31.16
C ASP A 326 6.25 -10.67 -30.36
N PHE A 327 5.00 -10.34 -30.04
CA PHE A 327 4.71 -9.18 -29.21
C PHE A 327 3.36 -9.28 -28.50
N THR A 328 3.22 -8.50 -27.43
CA THR A 328 1.95 -8.29 -26.74
C THR A 328 1.75 -6.80 -26.50
N ILE A 329 0.54 -6.30 -26.73
CA ILE A 329 0.15 -4.93 -26.38
C ILE A 329 -1.07 -5.02 -25.47
N THR A 330 -0.98 -4.40 -24.29
CA THR A 330 -2.07 -4.30 -23.32
C THR A 330 -2.31 -2.84 -22.98
N PHE A 331 -3.56 -2.41 -22.90
CA PHE A 331 -3.93 -1.10 -22.37
C PHE A 331 -5.30 -1.15 -21.69
N PHE A 332 -5.53 -0.19 -20.79
CA PHE A 332 -6.83 -0.01 -20.14
C PHE A 332 -7.65 1.03 -20.89
N PHE A 333 -8.92 0.71 -21.11
CA PHE A 333 -9.85 1.49 -21.90
C PHE A 333 -11.20 1.55 -21.21
N LYS A 334 -11.82 2.72 -21.21
CA LYS A 334 -13.21 2.91 -20.85
C LYS A 334 -13.86 3.84 -21.85
N GLN A 335 -15.02 3.46 -22.36
CA GLN A 335 -15.92 4.37 -23.06
C GLN A 335 -16.78 5.10 -22.04
N ASN A 336 -16.92 6.43 -22.12
CA ASN A 336 -17.72 7.19 -21.16
C ASN A 336 -19.22 7.22 -21.52
N THR A 337 -19.57 6.86 -22.75
CA THR A 337 -20.94 6.80 -23.24
C THR A 337 -21.48 5.36 -23.19
N LEU A 338 -22.63 5.17 -22.52
CA LEU A 338 -23.27 3.86 -22.45
C LEU A 338 -23.96 3.50 -23.77
N ASN A 339 -23.84 2.24 -24.20
CA ASN A 339 -24.50 1.62 -25.34
C ASN A 339 -24.36 2.36 -26.68
N THR A 340 -23.31 3.16 -26.83
CA THR A 340 -23.05 3.95 -28.05
C THR A 340 -22.08 3.21 -28.96
N ASP A 341 -22.43 3.08 -30.24
CA ASP A 341 -21.56 2.52 -31.26
C ASP A 341 -20.68 3.60 -31.90
N HIS A 342 -19.41 3.29 -32.08
CA HIS A 342 -18.45 4.16 -32.75
C HIS A 342 -17.73 3.38 -33.85
N ASN A 343 -17.62 3.99 -35.03
CA ASN A 343 -16.98 3.36 -36.18
C ASN A 343 -15.73 4.13 -36.60
N TYR A 344 -14.60 3.44 -36.57
CA TYR A 344 -13.27 3.90 -37.00
C TYR A 344 -12.57 5.00 -36.18
N PRO A 345 -13.00 5.49 -35.00
CA PRO A 345 -12.10 6.34 -34.21
C PRO A 345 -10.88 5.50 -33.76
N PRO A 346 -9.66 5.98 -34.00
CA PRO A 346 -8.46 5.30 -33.54
C PRO A 346 -8.36 5.37 -32.02
N ILE A 347 -7.83 4.30 -31.42
CA ILE A 347 -7.48 4.28 -30.00
C ILE A 347 -5.97 4.30 -29.88
N LEU A 348 -5.26 3.38 -30.53
CA LEU A 348 -3.81 3.30 -30.49
C LEU A 348 -3.32 2.80 -31.83
N MET A 349 -2.36 3.49 -32.44
CA MET A 349 -1.89 3.10 -33.77
C MET A 349 -0.44 3.45 -34.02
N LYS A 350 0.20 2.61 -34.84
CA LYS A 350 1.45 2.92 -35.53
C LYS A 350 1.28 2.53 -36.99
N ARG A 351 0.42 3.30 -37.68
CA ARG A 351 0.00 3.09 -39.07
C ARG A 351 -0.39 4.44 -39.68
N ASN A 352 -0.45 4.52 -41.01
CA ASN A 352 -0.74 5.78 -41.69
C ASN A 352 -2.14 6.33 -41.34
N ASN A 353 -3.17 5.50 -41.54
CA ASN A 353 -4.56 5.79 -41.18
C ASN A 353 -5.31 4.47 -40.87
N THR A 354 -6.61 4.55 -40.62
CA THR A 354 -7.52 3.43 -40.29
C THR A 354 -7.65 2.37 -41.38
N ASP A 355 -7.40 2.73 -42.63
CA ASP A 355 -7.78 1.95 -43.81
C ASP A 355 -6.58 1.43 -44.61
N ASP A 356 -5.42 2.09 -44.52
CA ASP A 356 -4.27 1.88 -45.37
C ASP A 356 -2.92 2.03 -44.63
N GLY A 357 -1.88 1.41 -45.17
CA GLY A 357 -0.49 1.54 -44.75
C GLY A 357 0.08 0.34 -43.99
N THR A 358 1.40 0.22 -44.01
CA THR A 358 2.15 -0.77 -43.23
C THR A 358 2.12 -0.42 -41.74
N GLY A 359 1.69 -1.35 -40.88
CA GLY A 359 1.67 -1.13 -39.44
C GLY A 359 0.58 -1.91 -38.71
N TRP A 360 0.30 -1.47 -37.48
CA TRP A 360 -0.73 -2.04 -36.60
C TRP A 360 -1.59 -0.94 -35.97
N GLN A 361 -2.82 -1.29 -35.59
CA GLN A 361 -3.78 -0.37 -35.00
C GLN A 361 -4.84 -1.05 -34.13
N PHE A 362 -5.40 -0.25 -33.22
CA PHE A 362 -6.63 -0.47 -32.49
C PHE A 362 -7.60 0.67 -32.81
N ILE A 363 -8.81 0.32 -33.24
CA ILE A 363 -9.86 1.27 -33.60
C ILE A 363 -11.19 0.81 -32.99
N MET A 364 -12.17 1.69 -32.81
CA MET A 364 -13.54 1.24 -32.52
C MET A 364 -14.21 0.70 -33.79
N ALA A 365 -14.99 -0.37 -33.65
CA ALA A 365 -15.84 -0.95 -34.68
C ALA A 365 -17.18 -1.34 -34.05
N GLY A 366 -18.20 -0.50 -34.23
CA GLY A 366 -19.46 -0.61 -33.51
C GLY A 366 -19.26 -0.45 -32.00
N GLY A 367 -19.67 -1.46 -31.24
CA GLY A 367 -19.50 -1.51 -29.78
C GLY A 367 -18.23 -2.21 -29.31
N ASN A 368 -17.31 -2.53 -30.22
CA ASN A 368 -16.12 -3.34 -29.98
C ASN A 368 -14.85 -2.53 -30.28
N ILE A 369 -13.72 -3.00 -29.76
CA ILE A 369 -12.39 -2.59 -30.23
C ILE A 369 -11.90 -3.61 -31.24
N GLN A 370 -11.38 -3.14 -32.36
CA GLN A 370 -10.82 -3.94 -33.42
C GLN A 370 -9.31 -3.79 -33.46
N PHE A 371 -8.59 -4.90 -33.40
CA PHE A 371 -7.17 -4.95 -33.75
C PHE A 371 -7.01 -5.28 -35.23
N GLY A 372 -6.07 -4.61 -35.90
CA GLY A 372 -5.66 -4.95 -37.24
C GLY A 372 -4.20 -4.60 -37.50
N ALA A 373 -3.53 -5.39 -38.33
CA ALA A 373 -2.18 -5.12 -38.78
C ALA A 373 -2.00 -5.57 -40.24
N SER A 374 -1.01 -5.04 -40.95
CA SER A 374 -0.75 -5.43 -42.34
C SER A 374 -0.45 -6.93 -42.43
N GLY A 375 -1.21 -7.66 -43.25
CA GLY A 375 -1.12 -9.12 -43.37
C GLY A 375 -1.78 -9.91 -42.24
N ILE A 376 -2.46 -9.26 -41.29
CA ILE A 376 -3.24 -9.88 -40.22
C ILE A 376 -4.70 -9.48 -40.39
N ASN A 377 -5.61 -10.47 -40.43
CA ASN A 377 -7.04 -10.20 -40.50
C ASN A 377 -7.51 -9.42 -39.27
N LYS A 378 -8.44 -8.49 -39.48
CA LYS A 378 -9.03 -7.70 -38.41
C LYS A 378 -9.83 -8.61 -37.47
N ILE A 379 -9.61 -8.48 -36.16
CA ILE A 379 -10.31 -9.22 -35.11
C ILE A 379 -10.86 -8.26 -34.06
N ASN A 380 -12.02 -8.58 -33.49
CA ASN A 380 -12.75 -7.71 -32.55
C ASN A 380 -12.74 -8.28 -31.14
N THR A 381 -12.75 -7.40 -30.14
CA THR A 381 -12.99 -7.72 -28.73
C THR A 381 -14.43 -8.18 -28.51
N ALA A 382 -14.75 -8.63 -27.29
CA ALA A 382 -16.12 -8.57 -26.79
C ALA A 382 -16.61 -7.11 -26.75
N PRO A 383 -17.93 -6.83 -26.66
CA PRO A 383 -18.42 -5.46 -26.58
C PRO A 383 -17.84 -4.71 -25.37
N VAL A 384 -17.44 -3.45 -25.56
CA VAL A 384 -16.83 -2.55 -24.54
C VAL A 384 -17.60 -1.24 -24.38
N LYS A 385 -18.86 -1.22 -24.82
CA LYS A 385 -19.76 -0.05 -24.80
C LYS A 385 -20.64 0.02 -23.54
N ASP A 386 -20.23 -0.61 -22.46
CA ASP A 386 -21.01 -0.75 -21.22
C ASP A 386 -20.69 0.33 -20.17
N ALA A 387 -19.90 1.33 -20.55
CA ALA A 387 -19.38 2.39 -19.69
C ALA A 387 -18.51 1.90 -18.51
N LYS A 388 -17.85 0.75 -18.65
CA LYS A 388 -16.91 0.20 -17.68
C LYS A 388 -15.47 0.18 -18.21
N TRP A 389 -14.55 0.01 -17.28
CA TRP A 389 -13.14 -0.22 -17.58
C TRP A 389 -12.92 -1.65 -18.08
N HIS A 390 -12.13 -1.76 -19.14
CA HIS A 390 -11.67 -3.02 -19.71
C HIS A 390 -10.16 -3.02 -19.93
N ALA A 391 -9.55 -4.19 -19.73
CA ALA A 391 -8.18 -4.46 -20.16
C ALA A 391 -8.21 -5.11 -21.54
N ILE A 392 -7.66 -4.42 -22.53
CA ILE A 392 -7.61 -4.88 -23.92
C ILE A 392 -6.21 -5.37 -24.21
N THR A 393 -6.08 -6.62 -24.65
CA THR A 393 -4.78 -7.23 -24.92
C THR A 393 -4.76 -7.91 -26.26
N VAL A 394 -3.75 -7.62 -27.09
CA VAL A 394 -3.40 -8.47 -28.24
C VAL A 394 -2.11 -9.21 -27.95
N SER A 395 -2.06 -10.51 -28.22
CA SER A 395 -0.86 -11.34 -28.20
C SER A 395 -0.64 -11.92 -29.60
N VAL A 396 0.48 -11.58 -30.22
CA VAL A 396 0.87 -12.03 -31.56
C VAL A 396 2.09 -12.93 -31.44
N ASN A 397 1.90 -14.21 -31.73
CA ASN A 397 2.93 -15.23 -31.77
C ASN A 397 3.16 -15.65 -33.22
N ARG A 398 4.29 -15.24 -33.80
CA ARG A 398 4.72 -15.56 -35.17
C ARG A 398 5.11 -17.03 -35.29
N THR A 399 5.74 -17.60 -34.26
CA THR A 399 6.19 -19.01 -34.25
C THR A 399 4.99 -19.97 -34.31
N ALA A 400 3.99 -19.75 -33.45
CA ALA A 400 2.74 -20.49 -33.43
C ALA A 400 1.72 -19.99 -34.47
N ASN A 401 2.07 -18.96 -35.24
CA ASN A 401 1.25 -18.31 -36.27
C ASN A 401 -0.15 -17.89 -35.78
N THR A 402 -0.25 -17.27 -34.60
CA THR A 402 -1.52 -16.87 -33.98
C THR A 402 -1.50 -15.41 -33.53
N ALA A 403 -2.58 -14.69 -33.82
CA ALA A 403 -2.88 -13.38 -33.25
C ALA A 403 -4.17 -13.50 -32.45
N ARG A 404 -4.10 -13.23 -31.15
CA ARG A 404 -5.20 -13.41 -30.20
C ARG A 404 -5.54 -12.10 -29.52
N LEU A 405 -6.82 -11.76 -29.47
CA LEU A 405 -7.34 -10.54 -28.86
C LEU A 405 -8.21 -10.91 -27.66
N TYR A 406 -7.97 -10.26 -26.53
CA TYR A 406 -8.59 -10.55 -25.24
C TYR A 406 -9.26 -9.30 -24.68
N THR A 407 -10.35 -9.53 -23.95
CA THR A 407 -11.04 -8.53 -23.13
C THR A 407 -11.06 -9.09 -21.71
N ASP A 408 -10.54 -8.33 -20.75
CA ASP A 408 -10.54 -8.70 -19.33
C ASP A 408 -9.96 -10.09 -19.04
N GLY A 409 -8.83 -10.39 -19.68
CA GLY A 409 -8.13 -11.67 -19.50
C GLY A 409 -8.76 -12.86 -20.23
N VAL A 410 -9.88 -12.66 -20.92
CA VAL A 410 -10.62 -13.71 -21.64
C VAL A 410 -10.46 -13.55 -23.14
N LEU A 411 -10.16 -14.65 -23.83
CA LEU A 411 -10.01 -14.66 -25.29
C LEU A 411 -11.31 -14.24 -25.95
N SER A 412 -11.27 -13.14 -26.70
CA SER A 412 -12.41 -12.64 -27.47
C SER A 412 -12.42 -13.19 -28.88
N ASN A 413 -11.27 -13.19 -29.54
CA ASN A 413 -11.15 -13.66 -30.93
C ASN A 413 -9.70 -14.01 -31.28
N GLN A 414 -9.51 -14.79 -32.35
CA GLN A 414 -8.18 -15.14 -32.85
C GLN A 414 -8.14 -15.22 -34.37
N THR A 415 -6.95 -15.01 -34.94
CA THR A 415 -6.66 -15.22 -36.35
C THR A 415 -5.21 -15.65 -36.55
N THR A 416 -4.78 -15.82 -37.81
CA THR A 416 -3.38 -16.12 -38.13
C THR A 416 -2.52 -14.87 -38.05
N ALA A 417 -1.34 -14.98 -37.42
CA ALA A 417 -0.39 -13.87 -37.34
C ALA A 417 0.27 -13.57 -38.70
N GLY A 418 0.39 -14.56 -39.57
CA GLY A 418 1.09 -14.45 -40.84
C GLY A 418 2.58 -14.17 -40.66
N THR A 419 3.25 -13.79 -41.76
CA THR A 419 4.71 -13.50 -41.81
C THR A 419 5.02 -12.10 -42.36
N THR A 420 4.01 -11.25 -42.52
CA THR A 420 4.20 -9.89 -43.06
C THR A 420 4.97 -9.02 -42.05
N ASN A 421 6.01 -8.34 -42.53
CA ASN A 421 6.72 -7.31 -41.76
C ASN A 421 5.83 -6.07 -41.63
N ILE A 422 5.61 -5.62 -40.39
CA ILE A 422 4.74 -4.47 -40.09
C ILE A 422 5.53 -3.24 -39.60
N THR A 423 6.84 -3.22 -39.84
CA THR A 423 7.73 -2.09 -39.54
C THR A 423 7.42 -0.88 -40.43
N ASN A 424 7.42 0.32 -39.84
CA ASN A 424 7.29 1.58 -40.55
C ASN A 424 8.06 2.71 -39.84
N THR A 425 8.12 3.87 -40.49
CA THR A 425 8.78 5.09 -39.99
C THR A 425 7.79 6.13 -39.49
N LEU A 426 6.61 5.72 -39.03
CA LEU A 426 5.59 6.60 -38.47
C LEU A 426 5.69 6.64 -36.94
N PRO A 427 5.38 7.78 -36.30
CA PRO A 427 5.27 7.81 -34.85
C PRO A 427 4.08 6.96 -34.38
N MET A 428 4.19 6.36 -33.20
CA MET A 428 3.05 5.72 -32.55
C MET A 428 2.20 6.79 -31.88
N VAL A 429 0.88 6.72 -32.05
CA VAL A 429 -0.09 7.67 -31.50
C VAL A 429 -1.14 6.92 -30.68
N TRP A 430 -1.33 7.33 -29.44
CA TRP A 430 -2.43 6.95 -28.57
C TRP A 430 -3.50 8.02 -28.66
N GLY A 431 -4.55 7.76 -29.43
CA GLY A 431 -5.60 8.69 -29.78
C GLY A 431 -5.62 8.99 -31.28
N LYS A 432 -6.07 10.19 -31.63
CA LYS A 432 -6.24 10.61 -33.00
C LYS A 432 -4.93 11.03 -33.66
N LYS A 433 -4.73 10.55 -34.88
CA LYS A 433 -3.64 10.96 -35.77
C LYS A 433 -4.17 11.67 -37.01
N ALA A 434 -3.39 12.62 -37.53
CA ALA A 434 -3.63 13.24 -38.84
C ALA A 434 -3.81 12.19 -39.95
N GLY A 435 -4.84 12.40 -40.79
CA GLY A 435 -5.25 11.47 -41.84
C GLY A 435 -6.46 10.58 -41.49
N ASN A 436 -6.92 10.58 -40.22
CA ASN A 436 -8.13 9.86 -39.82
C ASN A 436 -9.34 10.80 -39.77
N THR A 437 -10.45 10.40 -40.39
CA THR A 437 -11.65 11.25 -40.58
C THR A 437 -12.71 11.07 -39.49
N SER A 438 -12.68 9.99 -38.71
CA SER A 438 -13.66 9.77 -37.63
C SER A 438 -13.51 10.81 -36.52
N ASN A 439 -14.65 11.39 -36.12
CA ASN A 439 -14.75 12.50 -35.16
C ASN A 439 -15.67 12.18 -33.98
N THR A 440 -15.99 10.89 -33.76
CA THR A 440 -16.91 10.46 -32.71
C THR A 440 -16.20 9.56 -31.72
N GLY A 441 -16.47 9.73 -30.42
CA GLY A 441 -15.87 8.91 -29.38
C GLY A 441 -15.59 9.71 -28.11
N ASP A 442 -15.81 9.09 -26.97
CA ASP A 442 -15.47 9.65 -25.67
C ASP A 442 -14.86 8.53 -24.83
N PHE A 443 -13.53 8.51 -24.77
CA PHE A 443 -12.79 7.40 -24.19
C PHE A 443 -11.76 7.88 -23.17
N VAL A 444 -11.54 7.10 -22.13
CA VAL A 444 -10.42 7.26 -21.20
C VAL A 444 -9.49 6.09 -21.38
N VAL A 445 -8.18 6.37 -21.44
CA VAL A 445 -7.15 5.36 -21.62
C VAL A 445 -6.01 5.53 -20.64
N CYS A 446 -5.47 4.42 -20.16
CA CYS A 446 -4.30 4.40 -19.27
C CYS A 446 -3.59 3.03 -19.34
N ASN A 447 -2.49 2.88 -18.61
CA ASN A 447 -1.79 1.59 -18.44
C ASN A 447 -1.37 0.91 -19.77
N LEU A 448 -0.74 1.64 -20.71
CA LEU A 448 -0.25 1.04 -21.96
C LEU A 448 1.07 0.32 -21.73
N GLN A 449 1.05 -0.97 -21.97
CA GLN A 449 2.18 -1.89 -21.86
C GLN A 449 2.46 -2.49 -23.24
N VAL A 450 3.73 -2.47 -23.65
CA VAL A 450 4.16 -3.12 -24.91
C VAL A 450 5.30 -4.08 -24.60
N TYR A 451 5.17 -5.34 -25.00
CA TYR A 451 6.10 -6.42 -24.71
C TYR A 451 6.71 -7.00 -25.99
N ASN A 452 7.94 -7.49 -25.91
CA ASN A 452 8.64 -8.23 -26.98
C ASN A 452 8.42 -9.75 -26.95
N VAL A 453 7.32 -10.19 -26.34
CA VAL A 453 6.95 -11.61 -26.20
C VAL A 453 5.46 -11.76 -26.40
N ALA A 454 5.04 -12.90 -26.93
CA ALA A 454 3.64 -13.29 -26.98
C ALA A 454 3.22 -13.92 -25.64
N MET A 455 2.26 -13.31 -24.95
CA MET A 455 1.66 -13.90 -23.75
C MET A 455 0.75 -15.09 -24.10
N THR A 456 0.78 -16.13 -23.27
CA THR A 456 -0.19 -17.23 -23.30
C THR A 456 -1.53 -16.82 -22.68
N ASP A 457 -2.58 -17.60 -22.90
CA ASP A 457 -3.90 -17.36 -22.28
C ASP A 457 -3.81 -17.26 -20.75
N ALA A 458 -3.01 -18.13 -20.13
CA ALA A 458 -2.79 -18.12 -18.68
C ALA A 458 -2.06 -16.85 -18.23
N GLN A 459 -1.07 -16.38 -19.00
CA GLN A 459 -0.35 -15.15 -18.71
C GLN A 459 -1.23 -13.91 -18.91
N VAL A 460 -2.03 -13.85 -19.98
CA VAL A 460 -2.97 -12.74 -20.21
C VAL A 460 -3.97 -12.68 -19.06
N LYS A 461 -4.61 -13.81 -18.71
CA LYS A 461 -5.52 -13.91 -17.57
C LYS A 461 -4.86 -13.46 -16.25
N SER A 462 -3.58 -13.75 -16.07
CA SER A 462 -2.85 -13.51 -14.83
C SER A 462 -2.14 -12.16 -14.75
N TYR A 463 -1.86 -11.45 -15.84
CA TYR A 463 -0.99 -10.28 -15.78
C TYR A 463 -1.54 -9.06 -16.51
N ALA A 464 -2.45 -9.24 -17.48
CA ALA A 464 -2.96 -8.10 -18.25
C ALA A 464 -3.82 -7.13 -17.41
N GLY A 465 -4.41 -7.60 -16.30
CA GLY A 465 -5.19 -6.76 -15.36
C GLY A 465 -4.37 -6.06 -14.28
N ILE A 466 -3.03 -6.18 -14.27
CA ILE A 466 -2.20 -5.53 -13.24
C ILE A 466 -2.31 -4.01 -13.36
N GLY A 467 -2.77 -3.36 -12.29
CA GLY A 467 -3.00 -1.93 -12.20
C GLY A 467 -1.71 -1.12 -12.26
N LEU A 468 -0.61 -1.62 -11.69
CA LEU A 468 0.72 -1.01 -11.82
C LEU A 468 1.77 -2.09 -12.01
N VAL A 469 2.34 -2.21 -13.21
CA VAL A 469 3.33 -3.25 -13.53
C VAL A 469 4.70 -2.90 -12.96
N LYS A 470 5.29 -3.83 -12.21
CA LYS A 470 6.57 -3.69 -11.50
C LYS A 470 7.41 -4.97 -11.67
N PRO A 471 8.73 -4.91 -11.42
CA PRO A 471 9.60 -6.10 -11.52
C PRO A 471 9.18 -7.27 -10.64
N ASP A 472 8.52 -7.00 -9.51
CA ASP A 472 8.14 -7.97 -8.48
C ASP A 472 6.76 -8.61 -8.73
N ASN A 473 5.87 -7.94 -9.46
CA ASN A 473 4.51 -8.44 -9.70
C ASN A 473 4.26 -8.97 -11.12
N SER A 474 5.26 -8.88 -12.01
CA SER A 474 5.15 -9.39 -13.38
C SER A 474 6.42 -10.15 -13.80
N PRO A 475 6.33 -11.46 -14.10
CA PRO A 475 7.47 -12.21 -14.62
C PRO A 475 7.90 -11.75 -16.03
N LEU A 476 7.07 -10.95 -16.69
CA LEU A 476 7.31 -10.41 -18.02
C LEU A 476 7.83 -8.96 -17.99
N TYR A 477 8.14 -8.41 -16.81
CA TYR A 477 8.64 -7.04 -16.68
C TYR A 477 9.86 -6.76 -17.57
N ASN A 478 10.80 -7.70 -17.61
CA ASN A 478 12.01 -7.58 -18.43
C ASN A 478 11.71 -7.55 -19.94
N ASN A 479 10.57 -8.12 -20.36
CA ASN A 479 10.10 -8.13 -21.74
C ASN A 479 9.40 -6.83 -22.17
N LEU A 480 9.14 -5.90 -21.25
CA LEU A 480 8.59 -4.59 -21.62
C LEU A 480 9.54 -3.86 -22.56
N LEU A 481 9.00 -3.37 -23.67
CA LEU A 481 9.62 -2.41 -24.59
C LEU A 481 9.30 -0.96 -24.19
N GLY A 482 8.19 -0.74 -23.49
CA GLY A 482 7.77 0.55 -22.93
C GLY A 482 6.53 0.37 -22.05
N TYR A 483 6.39 1.20 -21.03
CA TYR A 483 5.23 1.19 -20.12
C TYR A 483 4.82 2.60 -19.70
N TRP A 484 3.58 2.99 -20.04
CA TRP A 484 3.00 4.30 -19.71
C TRP A 484 1.75 4.13 -18.83
N PRO A 485 1.89 4.17 -17.48
CA PRO A 485 0.75 4.06 -16.57
C PRO A 485 -0.24 5.23 -16.68
N ALA A 486 0.28 6.45 -16.89
CA ALA A 486 -0.45 7.73 -16.93
C ALA A 486 -1.02 8.25 -15.59
N TYR A 487 -1.08 7.44 -14.53
CA TYR A 487 -1.73 7.82 -13.26
C TYR A 487 -1.16 9.07 -12.58
N GLN A 488 0.16 9.28 -12.67
CA GLN A 488 0.85 10.42 -12.05
C GLN A 488 1.08 11.58 -13.01
N ASP A 489 0.64 11.47 -14.26
CA ASP A 489 0.87 12.44 -15.34
C ASP A 489 -0.28 13.43 -15.51
N ASN A 490 -1.30 13.34 -14.66
CA ASN A 490 -2.50 14.16 -14.71
C ASN A 490 -2.18 15.66 -14.84
N GLY A 491 -2.81 16.33 -15.80
CA GLY A 491 -2.60 17.76 -16.07
C GLY A 491 -1.29 18.11 -16.77
N THR A 492 -0.43 17.12 -17.09
CA THR A 492 0.84 17.36 -17.80
C THR A 492 0.72 17.06 -19.29
N ARG A 493 1.65 17.62 -20.08
CA ARG A 493 1.78 17.32 -21.52
C ARG A 493 2.72 16.15 -21.83
N VAL A 494 2.97 15.29 -20.85
CA VAL A 494 3.93 14.18 -20.99
C VAL A 494 3.32 12.92 -20.41
N LEU A 495 3.31 11.82 -21.17
CA LEU A 495 3.13 10.48 -20.60
C LEU A 495 4.51 9.88 -20.33
N ARG A 496 4.81 9.58 -19.07
CA ARG A 496 6.12 9.04 -18.67
C ARG A 496 6.22 7.55 -18.98
N ASP A 497 7.30 7.15 -19.66
CA ASP A 497 7.71 5.75 -19.76
C ASP A 497 8.47 5.37 -18.49
N VAL A 498 7.85 4.57 -17.63
CA VAL A 498 8.46 4.18 -16.35
C VAL A 498 9.55 3.12 -16.51
N THR A 499 9.67 2.50 -17.68
CA THR A 499 10.77 1.56 -17.97
C THR A 499 12.06 2.25 -18.39
N GLY A 500 11.97 3.47 -18.92
CA GLY A 500 13.08 4.18 -19.57
C GLY A 500 13.57 3.58 -20.90
N LYS A 501 12.87 2.60 -21.49
CA LYS A 501 13.31 1.86 -22.69
C LYS A 501 12.79 2.47 -24.01
N ALA A 502 11.56 2.98 -24.01
CA ALA A 502 10.91 3.57 -25.16
C ALA A 502 11.06 5.09 -25.19
N GLY A 503 10.98 5.73 -24.02
CA GLY A 503 10.93 7.18 -23.86
C GLY A 503 9.50 7.72 -23.70
N ASN A 504 9.41 8.97 -23.24
CA ASN A 504 8.14 9.61 -22.94
C ASN A 504 7.33 9.93 -24.20
N MET A 505 5.99 9.91 -24.09
CA MET A 505 5.12 10.45 -25.14
C MET A 505 4.78 11.91 -24.87
N ALA A 506 4.68 12.72 -25.92
CA ALA A 506 4.16 14.08 -25.83
C ALA A 506 2.64 14.06 -26.01
N VAL A 507 1.90 14.67 -25.08
CA VAL A 507 0.45 14.92 -25.27
C VAL A 507 0.29 16.10 -26.22
N VAL A 508 -0.37 15.87 -27.34
CA VAL A 508 -0.60 16.81 -28.43
C VAL A 508 -2.08 17.18 -28.53
N ASN A 509 -2.34 18.33 -29.20
CA ASN A 509 -3.65 18.95 -29.34
C ASN A 509 -4.25 19.44 -28.01
N GLU A 510 -5.56 19.20 -27.79
CA GLU A 510 -6.23 19.45 -26.52
C GLU A 510 -5.58 18.67 -25.37
N LEU A 511 -5.60 19.25 -24.18
CA LEU A 511 -5.10 18.60 -22.96
C LEU A 511 -6.31 18.23 -22.10
N LYS A 512 -6.75 16.98 -22.19
CA LYS A 512 -7.84 16.45 -21.37
C LYS A 512 -7.42 15.20 -20.63
N TRP A 513 -7.75 15.17 -19.35
CA TRP A 513 -7.49 14.10 -18.41
C TRP A 513 -8.77 13.81 -17.64
N MET A 514 -8.94 12.55 -17.22
CA MET A 514 -10.06 12.15 -16.38
C MET A 514 -9.53 11.33 -15.20
N SER A 515 -9.92 11.73 -13.99
CA SER A 515 -9.67 10.97 -12.78
C SER A 515 -10.80 9.97 -12.55
N PHE A 516 -10.48 8.84 -11.94
CA PHE A 516 -11.41 7.74 -11.69
C PHE A 516 -11.13 7.09 -10.34
N ASP A 517 -12.21 6.58 -9.75
CA ASP A 517 -12.25 5.80 -8.51
C ASP A 517 -13.41 4.81 -8.68
N GLU A 518 -13.09 3.63 -9.21
CA GLU A 518 -14.10 2.65 -9.62
C GLU A 518 -13.67 1.24 -9.26
N PHE A 519 -14.60 0.43 -8.77
CA PHE A 519 -14.36 -0.99 -8.65
C PHE A 519 -14.41 -1.67 -10.03
N VAL A 520 -13.33 -2.36 -10.40
CA VAL A 520 -13.21 -3.07 -11.67
C VAL A 520 -12.82 -4.52 -11.38
N PRO A 521 -13.73 -5.50 -11.55
CA PRO A 521 -13.52 -6.87 -11.09
C PRO A 521 -12.25 -7.57 -11.62
N TYR A 522 -11.84 -7.25 -12.85
CA TYR A 522 -10.66 -7.86 -13.47
C TYR A 522 -9.35 -7.15 -13.09
N PHE A 523 -9.41 -5.88 -12.69
CA PHE A 523 -8.20 -5.11 -12.43
C PHE A 523 -7.64 -5.46 -11.06
N ARG A 524 -6.33 -5.32 -10.94
CA ARG A 524 -5.58 -5.57 -9.72
C ARG A 524 -4.86 -4.28 -9.33
N PRO A 525 -5.53 -3.37 -8.61
CA PRO A 525 -4.93 -2.13 -8.16
C PRO A 525 -3.67 -2.42 -7.33
N ASP A 526 -2.71 -1.50 -7.39
CA ASP A 526 -1.54 -1.58 -6.54
C ASP A 526 -1.95 -1.41 -5.07
N ILE A 527 -1.49 -2.29 -4.18
CA ILE A 527 -1.62 -2.02 -2.74
C ILE A 527 -0.67 -0.89 -2.40
N ASN A 528 -1.26 0.21 -1.96
CA ASN A 528 -0.55 1.38 -1.51
C ASN A 528 -0.60 1.48 0.02
N GLU A 529 0.08 2.49 0.54
CA GLU A 529 0.15 2.80 1.96
C GLU A 529 -1.23 2.97 2.62
N SER A 530 -2.25 3.44 1.90
CA SER A 530 -3.59 3.61 2.47
C SER A 530 -4.24 2.28 2.85
N THR A 531 -4.04 1.23 2.05
CA THR A 531 -4.53 -0.11 2.39
C THR A 531 -3.75 -0.73 3.54
N PHE A 532 -2.43 -0.50 3.60
CA PHE A 532 -1.59 -0.91 4.74
C PHE A 532 -2.16 -0.35 6.04
N ARG A 533 -2.55 0.93 6.05
CA ARG A 533 -3.11 1.65 7.20
C ARG A 533 -4.48 1.17 7.69
N LEU A 534 -5.13 0.22 7.01
CA LEU A 534 -6.46 -0.28 7.40
C LEU A 534 -6.44 -1.37 8.47
N VAL A 535 -5.26 -1.91 8.80
CA VAL A 535 -5.05 -2.89 9.88
C VAL A 535 -3.88 -2.42 10.74
N PRO A 536 -3.83 -2.78 12.03
CA PRO A 536 -2.64 -2.54 12.84
C PRO A 536 -1.42 -3.17 12.19
N ASN A 537 -0.33 -2.42 12.09
CA ASN A 537 0.94 -2.92 11.60
C ASN A 537 2.02 -2.73 12.65
N GLN A 538 3.17 -3.37 12.43
CA GLN A 538 4.30 -3.30 13.37
C GLN A 538 4.73 -1.87 13.70
N VAL A 539 4.70 -0.98 12.70
CA VAL A 539 5.07 0.43 12.87
C VAL A 539 4.08 1.24 13.73
N ASP A 540 2.86 0.75 13.92
CA ASP A 540 1.83 1.42 14.74
C ASP A 540 2.03 1.17 16.25
N ILE A 541 2.74 0.10 16.61
CA ILE A 541 2.91 -0.33 18.00
C ILE A 541 3.52 0.77 18.89
N PRO A 542 4.61 1.44 18.49
CA PRO A 542 5.12 2.57 19.27
C PRO A 542 4.10 3.68 19.48
N PHE A 543 3.28 3.99 18.47
CA PHE A 543 2.26 5.04 18.58
C PHE A 543 1.24 4.71 19.67
N PHE A 544 0.76 3.46 19.70
CA PHE A 544 -0.18 2.99 20.72
C PHE A 544 0.44 3.05 22.13
N ILE A 545 1.72 2.67 22.26
CA ILE A 545 2.46 2.71 23.53
C ILE A 545 2.67 4.16 23.99
N TYR A 546 3.08 5.08 23.11
CA TYR A 546 3.23 6.49 23.47
C TYR A 546 1.90 7.08 23.98
N GLN A 547 0.80 6.80 23.28
CA GLN A 547 -0.53 7.23 23.71
C GLN A 547 -0.91 6.67 25.08
N TRP A 548 -0.55 5.41 25.36
CA TRP A 548 -0.81 4.80 26.67
C TRP A 548 -0.09 5.53 27.81
N TYR A 549 1.15 5.98 27.60
CA TYR A 549 1.91 6.77 28.56
C TYR A 549 1.57 8.28 28.53
N GLY A 550 0.68 8.74 27.64
CA GLY A 550 0.38 10.16 27.46
C GLY A 550 1.53 10.95 26.78
N VAL A 551 2.47 10.26 26.14
CA VAL A 551 3.55 10.88 25.36
C VAL A 551 3.00 11.22 23.96
N LEU A 552 2.97 12.51 23.62
CA LEU A 552 2.45 12.96 22.31
C LEU A 552 3.52 12.83 21.22
N PRO A 553 3.27 12.04 20.15
CA PRO A 553 4.23 11.91 19.07
C PRO A 553 4.45 13.25 18.34
N ASN A 554 5.70 13.69 18.25
CA ASN A 554 6.06 14.91 17.54
C ASN A 554 6.07 14.65 16.03
N ALA A 555 5.47 15.54 15.23
CA ALA A 555 5.50 15.42 13.76
C ALA A 555 6.93 15.31 13.19
N LYS A 556 7.93 15.91 13.84
CA LYS A 556 9.35 15.81 13.46
C LYS A 556 9.93 14.41 13.62
N TRP A 557 9.31 13.53 14.41
CA TRP A 557 9.74 12.13 14.52
C TRP A 557 9.50 11.35 13.23
N ASN A 558 8.66 11.87 12.32
CA ASN A 558 8.41 11.33 11.00
C ASN A 558 8.13 9.82 11.05
N LEU A 559 7.24 9.41 11.96
CA LEU A 559 6.85 8.02 12.13
C LEU A 559 6.05 7.53 10.93
N ASP A 560 6.18 6.26 10.57
CA ASP A 560 5.36 5.64 9.53
C ASP A 560 4.03 5.14 10.10
N GLY A 561 4.01 4.77 11.39
CA GLY A 561 2.81 4.30 12.08
C GLY A 561 1.74 5.35 12.31
N MET A 562 0.54 4.89 12.65
CA MET A 562 -0.62 5.73 12.96
C MET A 562 -1.23 5.44 14.34
N ALA A 563 -2.05 6.38 14.81
CA ALA A 563 -2.88 6.21 15.99
C ALA A 563 -4.03 5.21 15.74
N TRP A 564 -4.35 4.43 16.76
CA TRP A 564 -5.54 3.58 16.78
C TRP A 564 -6.42 3.94 17.97
N THR A 565 -7.74 3.95 17.79
CA THR A 565 -8.68 4.22 18.88
C THR A 565 -8.88 2.95 19.74
N PRO A 566 -8.51 2.96 21.04
CA PRO A 566 -8.71 1.83 21.92
C PRO A 566 -10.20 1.59 22.20
N PRO A 567 -10.67 0.33 22.24
CA PRO A 567 -12.07 -0.02 22.42
C PRO A 567 -12.43 -0.12 23.91
N TYR A 568 -12.33 0.97 24.66
CA TYR A 568 -12.65 0.97 26.09
C TYR A 568 -14.08 0.45 26.36
N ALA A 569 -14.21 -0.40 27.38
CA ALA A 569 -15.51 -0.78 27.91
C ALA A 569 -16.21 0.46 28.47
N VAL A 570 -17.47 0.65 28.09
CA VAL A 570 -18.33 1.64 28.72
C VAL A 570 -18.57 1.14 30.14
N LEU A 571 -17.98 1.83 31.13
CA LEU A 571 -18.31 1.62 32.53
C LEU A 571 -19.65 2.31 32.75
N GLU A 572 -20.74 1.54 32.84
CA GLU A 572 -21.99 2.03 33.42
C GLU A 572 -21.70 2.32 34.89
N PHE A 573 -21.77 3.60 35.26
CA PHE A 573 -21.58 4.08 36.62
C PHE A 573 -22.84 3.90 37.46
#